data_AF-H0I2V3-F1
#
_entry.id   AF-H0I2V3-F1
#
_cell.length_a   1.000
_cell.length_b   1.000
_cell.length_c   1.000
_cell.angle_alpha   90.00
_cell.angle_beta   90.00
_cell.angle_gamma   90.00
#
_symmetry.space_group_name_H-M   'P 1'
#
loop_
_entity.id
_entity.type
_entity.pdbx_description
1 polymer ?
#
loop_
_entity_poly.entity_id
_entity_poly.type
_entity_poly.pdbx_seq_one_letter_code
_entity_poly.pdbx_strand_id
1 'polypeptide(L)' 'MRLPNMWQQASLNPVRGPDREIARFAAAACMSIKQFKRLPAEKQQEIRWAYLRLMSPSNV' A
#
# COMPACT_ATOMS: atom_id res chain seq x y z
N MET A 1 1.71 -14.52 9.80
CA MET A 1 1.14 -13.20 9.48
C MET A 1 1.96 -12.13 10.19
N ARG A 2 2.69 -11.28 9.45
CA ARG A 2 3.52 -10.21 10.03
C ARG A 2 2.60 -9.02 10.35
N LEU A 3 2.46 -8.68 11.63
CA LEU A 3 1.65 -7.54 12.05
C LEU A 3 2.23 -6.25 11.43
N PRO A 4 1.40 -5.39 10.80
CA PRO A 4 1.86 -4.09 10.32
C PRO A 4 2.48 -3.33 11.48
N ASN A 5 3.66 -2.73 11.26
CA ASN A 5 4.35 -1.98 12.31
C ASN A 5 3.48 -0.78 12.77
N MET A 6 3.70 -0.28 13.99
CA MET A 6 2.81 0.74 14.58
C MET A 6 2.68 2.01 13.73
N TRP A 7 3.70 2.36 12.94
CA TRP A 7 3.67 3.48 12.01
C TRP A 7 2.77 3.23 10.79
N GLN A 8 2.77 2.00 10.25
CA GLN A 8 1.81 1.57 9.24
C GLN A 8 0.38 1.53 9.78
N GLN A 9 0.19 1.10 11.04
CA GLN A 9 -1.15 1.14 11.66
C GLN A 9 -1.63 2.58 11.89
N ALA A 10 -0.76 3.47 12.36
CA ALA A 10 -1.09 4.87 12.60
C ALA A 10 -1.46 5.62 11.31
N SER A 11 -0.83 5.31 10.18
CA SER A 11 -1.18 5.90 8.88
C SER A 11 -2.43 5.30 8.24
N LEU A 12 -2.80 4.06 8.61
CA LEU A 12 -3.98 3.35 8.12
C LEU A 12 -5.24 3.60 8.97
N ASN A 13 -5.10 3.94 10.25
CA ASN A 13 -6.21 4.20 11.17
C ASN A 13 -7.16 5.35 10.77
N PRO A 14 -6.71 6.45 10.13
CA PRO A 14 -7.59 7.51 9.67
C PRO A 14 -8.36 7.16 8.39
N VAL A 15 -7.95 6.11 7.66
CA VAL A 15 -8.48 5.79 6.33
C VAL A 15 -9.59 4.75 6.45
N ARG A 16 -10.85 5.22 6.47
CA ARG A 16 -12.04 4.39 6.43
C ARG A 16 -12.57 4.27 4.99
N GLY A 17 -12.98 3.07 4.60
CA GLY A 17 -13.62 2.80 3.30
C GLY A 17 -12.67 2.28 2.20
N PRO A 18 -13.07 2.40 0.91
CA PRO A 18 -12.35 1.81 -0.24
C PRO A 18 -10.92 2.36 -0.43
N ASP A 19 -10.60 3.51 0.16
CA ASP A 19 -9.25 4.09 0.16
C ASP A 19 -8.24 3.30 1.02
N ARG A 20 -8.69 2.33 1.83
CA ARG A 20 -7.81 1.53 2.70
C ARG A 20 -6.86 0.64 1.90
N GLU A 21 -7.29 0.12 0.76
CA GLU A 21 -6.41 -0.64 -0.14
C GLU A 21 -5.33 0.27 -0.74
N ILE A 22 -5.74 1.45 -1.21
CA ILE A 22 -4.83 2.48 -1.76
C ILE A 22 -3.80 2.89 -0.71
N ALA A 23 -4.21 3.04 0.54
CA ALA A 23 -3.32 3.37 1.64
C ALA A 23 -2.27 2.29 1.91
N ARG A 24 -2.61 1.00 1.74
CA ARG A 24 -1.63 -0.09 1.85
C ARG A 24 -0.58 -0.03 0.74
N PHE A 25 -1.00 0.19 -0.50
CA PHE A 25 -0.07 0.32 -1.63
C PHE A 25 0.84 1.55 -1.47
N ALA A 26 0.26 2.70 -1.07
CA ALA A 26 1.02 3.91 -0.80
C ALA A 26 2.04 3.72 0.34
N ALA A 27 1.62 3.08 1.44
CA ALA A 27 2.50 2.77 2.56
C ALA A 27 3.64 1.81 2.17
N ALA A 28 3.35 0.81 1.34
CA ALA A 28 4.37 -0.12 0.85
C ALA A 28 5.41 0.55 -0.04
N ALA A 29 5.00 1.57 -0.79
CA ALA A 29 5.88 2.38 -1.62
C ALA A 29 6.43 3.64 -0.91
N CYS A 30 6.33 3.71 0.42
CA CYS A 30 6.79 4.83 1.25
C CYS A 30 6.30 6.21 0.79
N MET A 31 5.06 6.28 0.30
CA MET A 31 4.44 7.51 -0.20
C MET A 31 3.11 7.79 0.47
N SER A 32 2.66 9.04 0.40
CA SER A 32 1.32 9.42 0.86
C SER A 32 0.24 9.02 -0.16
N ILE A 33 -1.01 8.86 0.31
CA ILE A 33 -2.16 8.57 -0.56
C ILE A 33 -2.33 9.63 -1.66
N LYS A 34 -2.09 10.90 -1.33
CA LYS A 34 -2.18 12.01 -2.29
C LYS A 34 -1.12 11.90 -3.39
N GLN A 35 0.09 11.45 -3.06
CA GLN A 35 1.14 11.19 -4.05
C GLN A 35 0.80 9.97 -4.90
N PHE A 36 0.27 8.90 -4.29
CA PHE A 36 -0.15 7.71 -5.03
C PHE A 36 -1.28 8.01 -6.03
N LYS A 37 -2.29 8.79 -5.62
CA LYS A 37 -3.40 9.22 -6.50
C LYS A 37 -2.95 10.13 -7.65
N ARG A 38 -1.81 10.82 -7.51
CA ARG A 38 -1.20 11.64 -8.57
C ARG A 38 -0.40 10.83 -9.59
N LEU A 39 -0.09 9.57 -9.31
CA LEU A 39 0.65 8.72 -10.24
C LEU A 39 -0.21 8.34 -11.45
N PRO A 40 0.40 8.18 -12.65
CA PRO A 40 -0.25 7.57 -13.79
C PRO A 40 -0.80 6.18 -13.45
N ALA A 41 -1.89 5.78 -14.11
CA ALA A 41 -2.55 4.50 -13.85
C ALA A 41 -1.59 3.30 -13.97
N GLU A 42 -0.67 3.35 -14.95
CA GLU A 42 0.38 2.35 -15.17
C GLU A 42 1.31 2.20 -13.96
N LYS A 43 1.76 3.32 -13.38
CA LYS A 43 2.62 3.34 -12.18
C LYS A 43 1.88 2.87 -10.94
N GLN A 44 0.60 3.21 -10.81
CA GLN A 44 -0.22 2.65 -9.74
C GLN A 44 -0.35 1.13 -9.87
N GLN A 45 -0.48 0.61 -11.09
CA GLN A 45 -0.58 -0.81 -11.35
C GLN A 45 0.75 -1.52 -11.07
N GLU A 46 1.90 -0.98 -11.48
CA GLU A 46 3.22 -1.50 -11.12
C GLU A 46 3.38 -1.67 -9.60
N ILE A 47 2.97 -0.67 -8.81
CA ILE A 47 3.04 -0.74 -7.34
C ILE A 47 2.11 -1.83 -6.78
N ARG A 48 0.90 -1.98 -7.34
CA ARG A 48 -0.01 -3.07 -6.95
C ARG A 48 0.61 -4.44 -7.23
N TRP A 49 1.21 -4.62 -8.40
CA TRP A 49 1.88 -5.87 -8.78
C TRP A 49 3.10 -6.15 -7.90
N ALA A 50 3.92 -5.14 -7.61
CA ALA A 50 5.06 -5.26 -6.71
C ALA A 50 4.63 -5.64 -5.29
N TYR A 51 3.57 -5.02 -4.77
CA TYR A 51 2.99 -5.36 -3.47
C TYR A 51 2.45 -6.79 -3.42
N LEU A 52 1.71 -7.21 -4.46
CA LEU A 52 1.21 -8.59 -4.56
C LEU A 52 2.35 -9.59 -4.65
N ARG A 53 3.42 -9.29 -5.39
CA ARG A 53 4.62 -10.12 -5.47
C ARG A 53 5.34 -10.23 -4.12
N LEU A 54 5.43 -9.14 -3.38
CA LEU A 54 6.02 -9.11 -2.03
C LEU A 54 5.20 -9.91 -1.02
N MET A 55 3.88 -9.86 -1.13
CA MET A 55 2.95 -10.57 -0.24
C MET A 55 2.66 -12.02 -0.68
N SER A 56 3.14 -12.42 -1.85
CA SER A 56 2.99 -13.80 -2.32
C SER A 56 3.71 -14.76 -1.37
N PRO A 57 3.08 -15.87 -0.96
CA PRO A 57 3.68 -16.85 -0.05
C PRO A 57 4.90 -17.54 -0.65
N SER A 58 5.15 -17.41 -1.95
CA SER A 58 6.36 -17.93 -2.61
C SER A 58 7.63 -17.17 -2.25
N ASN A 59 7.53 -16.10 -1.45
CA ASN A 59 8.66 -15.24 -1.07
C ASN A 59 9.06 -15.38 0.42
N VAL A 60 8.65 -16.49 1.07
CA VAL A 60 9.11 -16.96 2.40
C VAL A 60 9.71 -18.35 2.31
#